data_AF-A0A844FDL9-F1
#
_entry.id   AF-A0A844FDL9-F1
#
_cell.length_a   1.000
_cell.length_b   1.000
_cell.length_c   1.000
_cell.angle_alpha   90.00
_cell.angle_beta   90.00
_cell.angle_gamma   90.00
#
_symmetry.space_group_name_H-M   'P 1'
#
loop_
_entity.id
_entity.type
_entity.pdbx_description
1 polymer ?
#
loop_
_entity_poly.entity_id
_entity_poly.type
_entity_poly.pdbx_seq_one_letter_code
_entity_poly.pdbx_strand_id
1 'polypeptide(L)'
;MGKMLKDAEIKSMASYVTFRQLYDDGKNDIYYIIARFAENVLATQKWYSFGLTELVEQMRSEFGFDIPDYVIKTSLKRLKYLERKEGKYYIASKNTNKECGVVSETQKSALENNQKLMDALIKYIEEKRS
;
A
#
# COMPACT_ATOMS: atom_id res chain seq x y z
N MET A 1 4.70 -11.09 -21.14
CA MET A 1 5.47 -9.97 -20.54
C MET A 1 4.67 -8.67 -20.48
N GLY A 2 4.05 -8.19 -21.56
CA GLY A 2 3.33 -6.90 -21.57
C GLY A 2 2.08 -6.76 -20.68
N LYS A 3 1.46 -7.86 -20.23
CA LYS A 3 0.30 -7.80 -19.30
C LYS A 3 0.72 -7.54 -17.84
N MET A 4 1.85 -8.10 -17.39
CA MET A 4 2.36 -7.92 -16.02
C MET A 4 2.89 -6.50 -15.75
N LEU A 5 3.46 -5.84 -16.77
CA LEU A 5 3.89 -4.43 -16.63
C LEU A 5 2.71 -3.49 -16.39
N LYS A 6 1.59 -3.70 -17.11
CA LYS A 6 0.37 -2.90 -16.93
C LYS A 6 -0.19 -3.01 -15.52
N ASP A 7 -0.21 -4.22 -14.95
CA ASP A 7 -0.79 -4.45 -13.62
C ASP A 7 0.01 -3.73 -12.52
N ALA A 8 1.34 -3.72 -12.61
CA ALA A 8 2.20 -3.01 -11.65
C ALA A 8 2.05 -1.48 -11.75
N GLU A 9 1.98 -0.94 -12.97
CA GLU A 9 1.78 0.50 -13.21
C GLU A 9 0.42 0.97 -12.70
N ILE A 10 -0.65 0.21 -12.96
CA ILE A 10 -2.00 0.52 -12.48
C ILE A 10 -2.08 0.49 -10.95
N LYS A 11 -1.47 -0.51 -10.32
CA LYS A 11 -1.37 -0.60 -8.85
C LYS A 11 -0.57 0.55 -8.25
N SER A 12 0.56 0.91 -8.85
CA SER A 12 1.40 2.04 -8.42
C SER A 12 0.63 3.36 -8.50
N MET A 13 -0.05 3.62 -9.62
CA MET A 13 -0.89 4.81 -9.77
C MET A 13 -2.05 4.84 -8.76
N ALA A 14 -2.71 3.69 -8.53
CA ALA A 14 -3.83 3.62 -7.59
C ALA A 14 -3.35 3.94 -6.18
N SER A 15 -2.24 3.33 -5.79
CA SER A 15 -1.63 3.56 -4.49
C SER A 15 -1.14 5.00 -4.34
N TYR A 16 -0.68 5.66 -5.42
CA TYR A 16 -0.29 7.09 -5.40
C TYR A 16 -1.48 8.01 -5.16
N VAL A 17 -2.61 7.75 -5.84
CA VAL A 17 -3.86 8.48 -5.61
C VAL A 17 -4.32 8.32 -4.16
N THR A 18 -4.30 7.08 -3.64
CA THR A 18 -4.63 6.81 -2.23
C THR A 18 -3.68 7.52 -1.27
N PHE A 19 -2.37 7.48 -1.54
CA PHE A 19 -1.37 8.20 -0.74
C PHE A 19 -1.68 9.70 -0.71
N ARG A 20 -1.98 10.29 -1.88
CA ARG A 20 -2.28 11.72 -2.02
C ARG A 20 -3.53 12.10 -1.24
N GLN A 21 -4.60 11.32 -1.34
CA GLN A 21 -5.83 11.53 -0.58
C GLN A 21 -5.58 11.49 0.93
N LEU A 22 -4.85 10.48 1.41
CA LEU A 22 -4.49 10.37 2.83
C LEU A 22 -3.57 11.51 3.31
N TYR A 23 -2.74 12.05 2.41
CA TYR A 23 -1.89 13.20 2.68
C TYR A 23 -2.72 14.48 2.83
N ASP A 24 -3.63 14.71 1.87
CA ASP A 24 -4.48 15.90 1.81
C ASP A 24 -5.57 15.90 2.90
N ASP A 25 -5.98 14.74 3.43
CA ASP A 25 -6.89 14.57 4.58
C ASP A 25 -6.28 15.00 5.95
N GLY A 26 -5.23 15.82 5.92
CA GLY A 26 -4.78 16.60 7.07
C GLY A 26 -3.71 15.94 7.93
N LYS A 27 -3.14 14.79 7.51
CA LYS A 27 -2.10 14.13 8.30
C LYS A 27 -0.68 14.53 7.94
N ASN A 28 -0.39 15.03 6.72
CA ASN A 28 0.91 15.55 6.22
C ASN A 28 2.20 14.81 6.69
N ASP A 29 2.06 13.62 7.28
CA ASP A 29 3.10 12.83 7.89
C ASP A 29 3.22 11.59 7.02
N ILE A 30 4.22 11.64 6.14
CA ILE A 30 4.52 10.57 5.19
C ILE A 30 4.74 9.23 5.93
N TYR A 31 5.36 9.25 7.11
CA TYR A 31 5.58 8.04 7.91
C TYR A 31 4.28 7.50 8.50
N TYR A 32 3.33 8.37 8.84
CA TYR A 32 1.99 7.93 9.24
C TYR A 32 1.27 7.23 8.08
N ILE A 33 1.29 7.83 6.89
CA ILE A 33 0.62 7.26 5.71
C ILE A 33 1.24 5.91 5.37
N ILE A 34 2.57 5.79 5.31
CA ILE A 34 3.25 4.51 5.05
C ILE A 34 2.92 3.47 6.14
N ALA A 35 2.79 3.89 7.41
CA ALA A 35 2.36 2.99 8.48
C ALA A 35 0.94 2.46 8.26
N ARG A 36 0.04 3.26 7.69
CA ARG A 36 -1.31 2.82 7.31
C ARG A 36 -1.28 1.76 6.21
N PHE A 37 -0.42 1.91 5.21
CA PHE A 37 -0.21 0.89 4.18
C PHE A 37 0.34 -0.41 4.78
N ALA A 38 1.32 -0.32 5.68
CA ALA A 38 1.84 -1.48 6.39
C ALA A 38 0.74 -2.17 7.24
N GLU A 39 -0.05 -1.40 7.99
CA GLU A 39 -1.16 -1.95 8.77
C GLU A 39 -2.20 -2.66 7.89
N ASN A 40 -2.48 -2.12 6.69
CA ASN A 40 -3.35 -2.78 5.73
C ASN A 40 -2.83 -4.17 5.36
N VAL A 41 -1.55 -4.30 5.02
CA VAL A 41 -0.92 -5.62 4.73
C VAL A 41 -1.04 -6.57 5.92
N LEU A 42 -0.72 -6.11 7.13
CA LEU A 42 -0.77 -6.96 8.33
C LEU A 42 -2.18 -7.50 8.58
N ALA A 43 -3.20 -6.66 8.36
CA ALA A 43 -4.58 -7.03 8.59
C ALA A 43 -5.14 -7.93 7.48
N THR A 44 -4.87 -7.64 6.21
CA THR A 44 -5.34 -8.44 5.07
C THR A 44 -4.70 -9.83 5.06
N GLN A 45 -3.39 -9.90 5.35
CA GLN A 45 -2.63 -11.15 5.40
C GLN A 45 -2.75 -11.87 6.76
N LYS A 46 -3.40 -11.25 7.75
CA LYS A 46 -3.57 -11.77 9.13
C LYS A 46 -2.22 -12.13 9.80
N TRP A 47 -1.19 -11.33 9.56
CA TRP A 47 0.15 -11.54 10.12
C TRP A 47 0.23 -11.08 11.56
N TYR A 48 0.50 -12.00 12.49
CA TYR A 48 0.75 -11.68 13.91
C TYR A 48 2.24 -11.45 14.23
N SER A 49 3.13 -11.93 13.36
CA SER A 49 4.57 -11.69 13.43
C SER A 49 5.17 -11.66 12.03
N PHE A 50 6.19 -10.83 11.81
CA PHE A 50 6.81 -10.65 10.48
C PHE A 50 8.25 -10.12 10.55
N GLY A 51 9.04 -10.41 9.52
CA GLY A 51 10.31 -9.76 9.25
C GLY A 51 10.14 -8.45 8.48
N LEU A 52 11.10 -7.53 8.59
CA LEU A 52 11.06 -6.26 7.83
C LEU A 52 11.07 -6.52 6.32
N THR A 53 11.97 -7.39 5.86
CA THR A 53 12.12 -7.73 4.43
C THR A 53 10.84 -8.35 3.86
N GLU A 54 10.21 -9.28 4.60
CA GLU A 54 8.93 -9.90 4.20
C GLU A 54 7.83 -8.85 4.01
N LEU A 55 7.74 -7.88 4.93
CA LEU A 55 6.77 -6.78 4.80
C LEU A 55 7.10 -5.88 3.60
N VAL A 56 8.36 -5.52 3.38
CA VAL A 56 8.78 -4.68 2.24
C VAL A 56 8.41 -5.35 0.92
N GLU A 57 8.71 -6.63 0.77
CA GLU A 57 8.39 -7.42 -0.42
C GLU A 57 6.88 -7.50 -0.64
N GLN A 58 6.10 -7.73 0.43
CA GLN A 58 4.65 -7.79 0.34
C GLN A 58 4.03 -6.44 -0.04
N MET A 59 4.51 -5.34 0.57
CA MET A 59 4.09 -3.98 0.21
C MET A 59 4.42 -3.67 -1.25
N ARG A 60 5.60 -4.06 -1.74
CA ARG A 60 5.99 -3.87 -3.13
C ARG A 60 5.07 -4.64 -4.08
N SER A 61 4.73 -5.88 -3.75
CA SER A 61 3.84 -6.74 -4.55
C SER A 61 2.40 -6.22 -4.60
N GLU A 62 1.88 -5.73 -3.46
CA GLU A 62 0.51 -5.22 -3.36
C GLU A 62 0.35 -3.82 -3.96
N PHE A 63 1.28 -2.90 -3.66
CA PHE A 63 1.13 -1.48 -3.98
C PHE A 63 1.93 -1.03 -5.21
N GLY A 64 2.90 -1.82 -5.67
CA GLY A 64 3.76 -1.44 -6.79
C GLY A 64 4.79 -0.36 -6.45
N PHE A 65 4.97 -0.03 -5.16
CA PHE A 65 5.96 0.94 -4.71
C PHE A 65 7.27 0.29 -4.30
N ASP A 66 8.38 0.95 -4.63
CA ASP A 66 9.69 0.61 -4.11
C ASP A 66 10.10 1.65 -3.04
N ILE A 67 9.77 1.34 -1.78
CA ILE A 67 10.07 2.21 -0.63
C ILE A 67 11.29 1.64 0.10
N PRO A 68 12.32 2.46 0.39
CA PRO A 68 13.49 1.97 1.12
C PRO A 68 13.13 1.39 2.50
N ASP A 69 13.77 0.27 2.86
CA ASP A 69 13.55 -0.45 4.13
C ASP A 69 13.62 0.46 5.36
N TYR A 70 14.55 1.42 5.38
CA TYR A 70 14.72 2.33 6.52
C TYR A 70 13.53 3.29 6.69
N VAL A 71 12.83 3.63 5.61
CA VAL A 71 11.61 4.45 5.63
C VAL A 71 10.44 3.63 6.18
N ILE A 72 10.27 2.40 5.70
CA ILE A 72 9.25 1.48 6.23
C ILE A 72 9.50 1.22 7.71
N LYS A 73 10.73 0.88 8.09
CA LYS A 73 11.15 0.68 9.48
C LYS A 73 10.86 1.89 10.36
N THR A 74 11.07 3.10 9.87
CA THR A 74 10.75 4.34 10.59
C THR A 74 9.25 4.53 10.73
N SER A 75 8.48 4.23 9.69
CA SER A 75 7.02 4.30 9.67
C SER A 75 6.39 3.33 10.66
N LEU A 76 6.91 2.10 10.78
CA LEU A 76 6.43 1.10 11.75
C LEU A 76 6.48 1.58 13.20
N LYS A 77 7.33 2.57 13.54
CA LYS A 77 7.36 3.18 14.89
C LYS A 77 6.06 3.92 15.23
N ARG A 78 5.23 4.28 14.23
CA ARG A 78 3.90 4.87 14.44
C ARG A 78 2.88 3.85 14.92
N LEU A 79 3.10 2.56 14.67
CA LEU A 79 2.23 1.46 15.08
C LEU A 79 2.59 1.04 16.51
N LYS A 80 2.01 1.72 17.50
CA LYS A 80 2.33 1.51 18.94
C LYS A 80 2.05 0.09 19.46
N TYR A 81 1.28 -0.69 18.72
CA TYR A 81 0.97 -2.08 19.05
C TYR A 81 2.04 -3.07 18.57
N LEU A 82 3.06 -2.62 17.83
CA LEU A 82 4.16 -3.47 17.39
C LEU A 82 5.29 -3.52 18.42
N GLU A 83 5.70 -4.73 18.76
CA GLU A 83 6.91 -5.00 19.54
C GLU A 83 7.98 -5.63 18.65
N ARG A 84 9.24 -5.24 18.83
CA ARG A 84 10.37 -5.84 18.11
C ARG A 84 11.19 -6.73 19.05
N LYS A 85 11.28 -8.02 18.74
CA LYS A 85 12.05 -9.02 19.51
C LYS A 85 12.77 -9.95 18.53
N GLU A 86 14.02 -10.31 18.84
CA GLU A 86 14.79 -11.29 18.05
C GLU A 86 14.83 -11.01 16.53
N GLY A 87 14.90 -9.73 16.15
CA GLY A 87 14.93 -9.32 14.74
C GLY A 87 13.57 -9.31 14.02
N LYS A 88 12.49 -9.79 14.64
CA LYS A 88 11.12 -9.79 14.10
C LYS A 88 10.21 -8.78 14.81
N TYR A 89 9.11 -8.44 14.14
CA TYR A 89 8.02 -7.64 14.68
C TYR A 89 6.88 -8.57 15.12
N TYR A 90 6.20 -8.21 16.21
CA TYR A 90 5.08 -8.94 16.79
C TYR A 90 3.94 -7.96 17.10
N ILE A 91 2.70 -8.36 16.83
CA ILE A 91 1.52 -7.60 17.21
C ILE A 91 1.19 -7.94 18.68
N ALA A 92 1.26 -6.95 19.56
CA ALA A 92 0.82 -7.09 20.95
C ALA A 92 -0.69 -7.38 20.96
N SER A 93 -1.07 -8.57 21.42
CA SER A 93 -2.43 -9.14 21.34
C SER A 93 -3.54 -8.29 22.00
N LYS A 94 -3.19 -7.20 22.69
CA LYS A 94 -4.12 -6.34 23.43
C LYS A 94 -4.65 -5.14 22.65
N ASN A 95 -4.18 -4.88 21.42
CA ASN A 95 -4.55 -3.71 20.63
C ASN A 95 -4.99 -4.08 19.20
N THR A 96 -6.03 -4.90 19.05
CA THR A 96 -6.70 -5.09 17.75
C THR A 96 -7.64 -3.91 17.51
N ASN A 97 -7.11 -2.76 17.08
CA ASN A 97 -7.88 -1.52 16.97
C ASN A 97 -8.39 -1.26 15.54
N LYS A 98 -9.70 -1.51 15.36
CA LYS A 98 -10.77 -0.85 14.60
C LYS A 98 -10.54 0.18 13.45
N GLU A 99 -9.33 0.60 13.07
CA GLU A 99 -9.11 1.51 11.92
C GLU A 99 -8.62 0.77 10.65
N CYS A 100 -8.75 -0.55 10.62
CA CYS A 100 -8.43 -1.34 9.44
C CYS A 100 -9.55 -1.23 8.39
N GLY A 101 -9.37 -0.39 7.37
CA GLY A 101 -10.27 -0.38 6.21
C GLY A 101 -10.10 0.81 5.27
N VAL A 102 -9.67 1.96 5.79
CA VAL A 102 -9.58 3.21 5.00
C VAL A 102 -8.64 3.04 3.80
N VAL A 103 -7.45 2.47 4.00
CA VAL A 103 -6.50 2.23 2.89
C VAL A 103 -7.11 1.29 1.85
N SER A 104 -7.71 0.18 2.27
CA SER A 104 -8.27 -0.80 1.32
C SER A 104 -9.43 -0.26 0.50
N GLU A 105 -10.32 0.52 1.11
CA GLU A 105 -11.49 1.09 0.43
C GLU A 105 -11.08 2.17 -0.57
N THR A 106 -10.26 3.13 -0.11
CA THR A 106 -9.74 4.20 -0.95
C THR A 106 -8.88 3.63 -2.08
N GLN A 107 -8.06 2.62 -1.81
CA GLN A 107 -7.24 1.98 -2.83
C GLN A 107 -8.07 1.20 -3.85
N LYS A 108 -9.12 0.49 -3.43
CA LYS A 108 -9.99 -0.24 -4.35
C LYS A 108 -10.66 0.71 -5.34
N SER A 109 -11.21 1.83 -4.85
CA SER A 109 -11.81 2.85 -5.72
C SER A 109 -10.80 3.49 -6.69
N ALA A 110 -9.59 3.79 -6.21
CA ALA A 110 -8.51 4.31 -7.06
C ALA A 110 -8.09 3.30 -8.14
N LEU A 111 -8.02 2.01 -7.81
CA LEU A 111 -7.68 0.95 -8.75
C LEU A 111 -8.73 0.82 -9.86
N GLU A 112 -10.02 0.80 -9.50
CA GLU A 112 -11.12 0.72 -10.46
C GLU A 112 -11.13 1.93 -11.43
N ASN A 113 -10.89 3.13 -10.91
CA ASN A 113 -10.83 4.35 -11.73
C ASN A 113 -9.62 4.35 -12.66
N ASN A 114 -8.45 3.96 -12.16
CA ASN A 114 -7.24 3.91 -12.98
C ASN A 114 -7.31 2.85 -14.08
N GLN A 115 -7.91 1.69 -13.79
CA GLN A 115 -8.15 0.67 -14.80
C GLN A 115 -9.03 1.23 -15.94
N LYS A 116 -10.15 1.88 -15.60
CA LYS A 116 -11.03 2.51 -16.60
C LYS A 116 -10.30 3.57 -17.44
N LEU A 117 -9.46 4.39 -16.81
CA LEU A 117 -8.69 5.41 -17.51
C LEU A 117 -7.67 4.78 -18.47
N MET A 118 -6.94 3.75 -18.02
CA MET A 118 -5.97 3.04 -18.86
C MET A 118 -6.63 2.33 -20.03
N ASP A 119 -7.78 1.69 -19.81
CA ASP A 119 -8.55 1.05 -20.87
C ASP A 119 -9.03 2.09 -21.91
N ALA A 120 -9.46 3.26 -21.46
CA ALA A 120 -9.85 4.36 -22.35
C ALA A 120 -8.67 4.91 -23.16
N LEU A 121 -7.49 5.04 -22.56
CA LEU A 121 -6.28 5.48 -23.25
C LEU A 121 -5.80 4.47 -24.29
N ILE A 122 -5.85 3.17 -23.97
CA ILE A 122 -5.53 2.09 -24.91
C ILE A 122 -6.48 2.16 -26.10
N LYS A 123 -7.79 2.24 -25.85
CA LYS A 123 -8.81 2.36 -26.88
C LYS A 123 -8.56 3.56 -27.80
N TYR A 124 -8.26 4.72 -27.23
CA TYR A 124 -7.96 5.93 -28.02
C TYR A 124 -6.76 5.74 -28.96
N ILE A 125 -5.69 5.08 -28.49
CA ILE A 125 -4.49 4.82 -29.30
C ILE A 125 -4.81 3.82 -30.44
N GLU A 126 -5.63 2.81 -30.17
CA GLU A 126 -6.06 1.82 -31.17
C GLU A 126 -6.93 2.47 -32.26
N GLU A 127 -7.87 3.33 -31.86
CA GLU A 127 -8.74 4.07 -32.77
C GLU A 127 -7.95 5.08 -33.62
N LYS A 128 -6.91 5.72 -33.07
CA LYS A 128 -6.05 6.65 -33.82
C LYS A 128 -4.98 5.99 -34.70
N ARG A 129 -4.73 4.69 -34.52
CA ARG A 129 -3.81 3.92 -35.36
C ARG A 129 -4.49 3.26 -36.57
N SER A 130 -5.81 3.28 -36.62
CA SER A 130 -6.63 2.80 -37.75
C SER A 130 -6.90 3.91 -38.75
#